data_AF-A0A2M8L0L7-F1
#
_entry.id   AF-A0A2M8L0L7-F1
#
_cell.length_a   1.000
_cell.length_b   1.000
_cell.length_c   1.000
_cell.angle_alpha   90.00
_cell.angle_beta   90.00
_cell.angle_gamma   90.00
#
_symmetry.space_group_name_H-M   'P 1'
#
loop_
_entity.id
_entity.type
_entity.pdbx_description
1 polymer ?
#
loop_
_entity_poly.entity_id
_entity_poly.type
_entity_poly.pdbx_seq_one_letter_code
_entity_poly.pdbx_strand_id
1 'polypeptide(L)'
;MQPQNSGPIAPISPNPSYDFIYKDPPKPKRGPFKLPNMPKPMLLLVGGVIVLVLVIIIAVIVGRGSNDSQKYIELMSRSQEIVRVSDIVKPLTKNTDTLSLIATTEAALSSEQSSLSNYLATNGTKVGVKDLTLYLDKTSDDKIQAATQNNNLDSTYAKYLKDQLNSYLSQLQSTHKVAGKNAKVILDNAISSTETILNSPLLSAAQ
;
A
#
# COMPACT_ATOMS: atom_id res chain seq x y z
N MET A 1 -56.20 73.08 -30.46
CA MET A 1 -55.30 72.20 -29.68
C MET A 1 -54.59 71.29 -30.69
N GLN A 2 -53.28 71.44 -30.88
CA GLN A 2 -52.46 70.49 -31.66
C GLN A 2 -52.27 69.19 -30.85
N PRO A 3 -52.09 68.02 -31.50
CA PRO A 3 -50.76 67.50 -31.86
C PRO A 3 -50.73 66.93 -33.31
N GLN A 4 -49.66 66.94 -34.09
CA GLN A 4 -48.28 66.43 -33.96
C GLN A 4 -48.07 65.14 -34.77
N ASN A 5 -47.47 65.35 -35.95
CA ASN A 5 -46.60 64.53 -36.79
C ASN A 5 -46.31 63.07 -36.38
N SER A 6 -46.53 62.12 -37.30
CA SER A 6 -46.00 60.75 -37.23
C SER A 6 -45.50 60.28 -38.61
N GLY A 7 -44.17 60.10 -38.70
CA GLY A 7 -43.48 59.53 -39.85
C GLY A 7 -43.50 57.99 -39.89
N PRO A 8 -42.99 57.37 -40.97
CA PRO A 8 -43.28 55.97 -41.32
C PRO A 8 -42.45 54.91 -40.56
N ILE A 9 -43.06 53.72 -40.47
CA ILE A 9 -42.68 52.53 -39.71
C ILE A 9 -41.49 51.80 -40.37
N ALA A 10 -40.49 51.42 -39.57
CA ALA A 10 -39.39 50.52 -39.96
C ALA A 10 -39.63 49.09 -39.41
N PRO A 11 -39.16 48.03 -40.10
CA PRO A 11 -39.64 46.66 -39.94
C PRO A 11 -39.07 45.88 -38.74
N ILE A 12 -39.91 44.95 -38.25
CA ILE A 12 -39.66 44.01 -37.15
C ILE A 12 -38.71 42.90 -37.64
N SER A 13 -37.62 42.68 -36.91
CA SER A 13 -36.77 41.49 -37.07
C SER A 13 -36.97 40.57 -35.85
N PRO A 14 -37.35 39.29 -36.04
CA PRO A 14 -37.58 38.35 -34.95
C PRO A 14 -36.26 37.70 -34.50
N ASN A 15 -35.91 37.80 -33.23
CA ASN A 15 -34.79 37.06 -32.65
C ASN A 15 -35.30 36.00 -31.66
N PRO A 16 -35.25 34.69 -31.97
CA PRO A 16 -35.65 33.63 -31.07
C PRO A 16 -34.46 33.22 -30.19
N SER A 17 -34.31 33.83 -29.02
CA SER A 17 -33.36 33.35 -28.02
C SER A 17 -33.92 32.09 -27.34
N TYR A 18 -33.45 30.93 -27.81
CA TYR A 18 -33.58 29.62 -27.16
C TYR A 18 -32.82 29.60 -25.82
N ASP A 19 -33.40 30.20 -24.77
CA ASP A 19 -32.84 30.25 -23.42
C ASP A 19 -33.27 29.07 -22.53
N PHE A 20 -33.64 27.96 -23.15
CA PHE A 20 -34.25 26.81 -22.46
C PHE A 20 -33.32 25.60 -22.32
N ILE A 21 -32.18 25.56 -23.03
CA ILE A 21 -31.37 24.33 -23.12
C ILE A 21 -30.18 24.29 -22.15
N TYR A 22 -29.76 25.41 -21.55
CA TYR A 22 -28.68 25.39 -20.55
C TYR A 22 -29.06 26.17 -19.29
N LYS A 23 -29.79 25.49 -18.39
CA LYS A 23 -29.75 25.84 -16.97
C LYS A 23 -28.98 24.75 -16.26
N ASP A 24 -27.69 25.00 -16.02
CA ASP A 24 -26.95 24.26 -15.01
C ASP A 24 -27.73 24.36 -13.68
N PRO A 25 -27.98 23.26 -12.96
CA PRO A 25 -28.58 23.35 -11.64
C PRO A 25 -27.64 24.19 -10.75
N PRO A 26 -28.17 25.14 -9.96
CA PRO A 26 -27.34 26.01 -9.14
C PRO A 26 -26.51 25.17 -8.16
N LYS A 27 -25.17 25.26 -8.28
CA LYS A 27 -24.25 24.66 -7.31
C LYS A 27 -24.53 25.27 -5.93
N PRO A 28 -24.74 24.46 -4.88
CA PRO A 28 -24.94 24.99 -3.54
C PRO A 28 -23.68 25.73 -3.09
N LYS A 29 -23.81 27.04 -2.82
CA LYS A 29 -22.74 27.84 -2.22
C LYS A 29 -22.54 27.37 -0.79
N ARG A 30 -21.38 26.77 -0.49
CA ARG A 30 -20.92 26.60 0.89
C ARG A 30 -20.72 27.99 1.49
N GLY A 31 -21.60 28.37 2.41
CA GLY A 31 -21.47 29.63 3.14
C GLY A 31 -20.22 29.62 4.02
N PRO A 32 -19.61 30.79 4.29
CA PRO A 32 -18.54 30.88 5.27
C PRO A 32 -19.12 30.48 6.64
N PHE A 33 -18.46 29.51 7.28
CA PHE A 33 -18.81 29.00 8.59
C PHE A 33 -18.67 30.15 9.61
N LYS A 34 -19.77 30.82 9.93
CA LYS A 34 -19.79 31.86 10.96
C LYS A 34 -19.80 31.15 12.31
N LEU A 35 -18.69 31.24 13.05
CA LEU A 35 -18.68 30.83 14.44
C LEU A 35 -19.71 31.67 15.21
N PRO A 36 -20.63 31.04 15.97
CA PRO A 36 -21.49 31.77 16.89
C PRO A 36 -20.61 32.47 17.94
N ASN A 37 -20.96 33.72 18.28
CA ASN A 37 -20.25 34.48 19.30
C ASN A 37 -20.59 33.92 20.70
N MET A 38 -19.91 32.83 21.08
CA MET A 38 -20.09 32.15 22.35
C MET A 38 -19.12 32.69 23.41
N PRO A 39 -19.52 32.76 24.69
CA PRO A 39 -18.61 33.16 25.76
C PRO A 39 -17.42 32.19 25.84
N LYS A 40 -16.22 32.73 26.06
CA LYS A 40 -14.94 32.01 26.06
C LYS A 40 -14.93 30.63 26.75
N PRO A 41 -15.57 30.40 27.92
CA PRO A 41 -15.60 29.06 28.52
C PRO A 41 -16.39 28.02 27.73
N MET A 42 -17.44 28.42 27.00
CA MET A 42 -18.26 27.54 26.17
C MET A 42 -17.55 27.19 24.85
N LEU A 43 -16.77 28.12 24.30
CA LEU A 43 -15.92 27.87 23.14
C LEU A 43 -14.82 26.84 23.45
N LEU A 44 -14.21 26.93 24.64
CA LEU A 44 -13.25 25.94 25.14
C LEU A 44 -13.89 24.56 25.33
N LEU A 45 -15.13 24.51 25.81
CA LEU A 45 -15.86 23.26 26.02
C LEU A 45 -16.26 22.60 24.69
N VAL A 46 -16.80 23.36 23.74
CA VAL A 46 -17.15 22.87 22.40
C VAL A 46 -15.90 22.48 21.60
N GLY A 47 -14.84 23.29 21.65
CA GLY A 47 -13.56 22.99 21.02
C GLY A 47 -12.91 21.74 21.62
N GLY A 48 -12.95 21.59 22.94
CA GLY A 48 -12.45 20.41 23.65
C GLY A 48 -13.17 19.13 23.25
N VAL A 49 -14.50 19.16 23.13
CA VAL A 49 -15.29 17.99 22.69
C VAL A 49 -14.99 17.62 21.24
N ILE A 50 -14.84 18.59 20.34
CA ILE A 50 -14.49 18.32 18.93
C ILE A 50 -13.10 17.70 18.81
N VAL A 51 -12.12 18.24 19.54
CA VAL A 51 -10.76 17.67 19.58
C VAL A 51 -10.77 16.27 20.19
N LEU A 52 -11.53 16.04 21.26
CA LEU A 52 -11.64 14.74 21.91
C LEU A 52 -12.32 13.70 20.99
N VAL A 53 -13.36 14.09 20.25
CA VAL A 53 -13.99 13.22 19.23
C VAL A 53 -13.01 12.89 18.10
N LEU A 54 -12.22 13.87 17.63
CA LEU A 54 -11.17 13.62 16.64
C LEU A 54 -10.08 12.69 17.17
N VAL A 55 -9.65 12.86 18.41
CA VAL A 55 -8.67 11.98 19.07
C VAL A 55 -9.25 10.58 19.24
N ILE A 56 -10.53 10.43 19.58
CA ILE A 56 -11.20 9.12 19.66
C ILE A 56 -11.31 8.48 18.28
N ILE A 57 -11.64 9.23 17.22
CA ILE A 57 -11.67 8.68 15.85
C ILE A 57 -10.28 8.22 15.43
N ILE A 58 -9.24 9.02 15.68
CA ILE A 58 -7.84 8.65 15.41
C ILE A 58 -7.43 7.44 16.26
N ALA A 59 -7.81 7.40 17.54
CA ALA A 59 -7.51 6.29 18.44
C ALA A 59 -8.28 5.01 18.08
N VAL A 60 -9.47 5.10 17.49
CA VAL A 60 -10.23 3.94 16.98
C VAL A 60 -9.67 3.44 15.66
N ILE A 61 -9.07 4.32 14.84
CA ILE A 61 -8.34 3.95 13.63
C ILE A 61 -6.98 3.31 13.98
N VAL A 62 -6.25 3.89 14.94
CA VAL A 62 -4.92 3.43 15.37
C VAL A 62 -5.00 2.24 16.34
N GLY A 63 -6.04 2.17 17.17
CA GLY A 63 -6.25 1.13 18.19
C GLY A 63 -6.90 -0.15 17.66
N ARG A 64 -7.19 -0.24 16.36
CA ARG A 64 -7.66 -1.45 15.67
C ARG A 64 -6.52 -2.36 15.18
N GLY A 65 -5.31 -2.17 15.67
CA GLY A 65 -4.21 -3.13 15.53
C GLY A 65 -4.48 -4.39 16.38
N SER A 66 -5.54 -5.13 16.05
CA SER A 66 -5.69 -6.52 16.49
C SER A 66 -4.57 -7.34 15.89
N ASN A 67 -4.18 -8.43 16.56
CA ASN A 67 -3.12 -9.40 16.21
C ASN A 67 -3.06 -9.86 14.73
N ASP A 68 -4.05 -9.52 13.90
CA ASP A 68 -4.06 -9.79 12.47
C ASP A 68 -3.09 -8.88 11.70
N SER A 69 -2.98 -7.59 12.04
CA SER A 69 -2.04 -6.67 11.36
C SER A 69 -0.58 -7.10 11.52
N GLN A 70 -0.25 -7.62 12.70
CA GLN A 70 1.09 -8.09 13.04
C GLN A 70 1.53 -9.25 12.13
N LYS A 71 0.62 -10.18 11.79
CA LYS A 71 0.94 -11.32 10.90
C LYS A 71 1.37 -10.86 9.50
N TYR A 72 0.72 -9.83 8.97
CA TYR A 72 1.09 -9.26 7.66
C TYR A 72 2.40 -8.47 7.74
N ILE A 73 2.62 -7.74 8.83
CA ILE A 73 3.89 -7.06 9.09
C ILE A 73 5.05 -8.06 9.16
N GLU A 74 4.86 -9.18 9.84
CA GLU A 74 5.87 -10.25 9.93
C GLU A 74 6.15 -10.87 8.55
N LEU A 75 5.13 -11.08 7.71
CA LEU A 75 5.31 -11.50 6.31
C LEU A 75 6.15 -10.47 5.52
N MET A 76 5.86 -9.19 5.67
CA MET A 76 6.63 -8.13 5.02
C MET A 76 8.07 -8.07 5.53
N SER A 77 8.31 -8.29 6.82
CA SER A 77 9.66 -8.31 7.38
C SER A 77 10.47 -9.52 6.88
N ARG A 78 9.86 -10.71 6.78
CA ARG A 78 10.54 -11.89 6.21
C ARG A 78 10.91 -11.69 4.74
N SER A 79 9.97 -11.19 3.93
CA SER A 79 10.25 -10.88 2.53
C SER A 79 11.34 -9.81 2.39
N GLN A 80 11.36 -8.81 3.28
CA GLN A 80 12.41 -7.79 3.30
C GLN A 80 13.78 -8.39 3.59
N GLU A 81 13.87 -9.36 4.50
CA GLU A 81 15.12 -10.04 4.80
C GLU A 81 15.65 -10.83 3.60
N ILE A 82 14.76 -11.56 2.91
CA ILE A 82 15.12 -12.30 1.69
C ILE A 82 15.67 -11.35 0.62
N VAL A 83 14.99 -10.22 0.39
CA VAL A 83 15.44 -9.19 -0.55
C VAL A 83 16.80 -8.63 -0.12
N ARG A 84 16.99 -8.31 1.16
CA ARG A 84 18.25 -7.78 1.69
C ARG A 84 19.42 -8.74 1.46
N VAL A 85 19.27 -10.03 1.77
CA VAL A 85 20.33 -11.00 1.52
C VAL A 85 20.58 -11.20 0.03
N SER A 86 19.53 -11.12 -0.79
CA SER A 86 19.67 -11.14 -2.25
C SER A 86 20.49 -9.95 -2.77
N ASP A 87 20.25 -8.75 -2.23
CA ASP A 87 21.04 -7.54 -2.54
C ASP A 87 22.52 -7.69 -2.15
N ILE A 88 22.83 -8.44 -1.09
CA ILE A 88 24.22 -8.75 -0.70
C ILE A 88 24.86 -9.72 -1.70
N VAL A 89 24.13 -10.76 -2.14
CA VAL A 89 24.66 -11.81 -3.03
C VAL A 89 24.81 -11.33 -4.46
N LYS A 90 23.89 -10.50 -4.94
CA LYS A 90 23.81 -10.01 -6.32
C LYS A 90 25.13 -9.44 -6.88
N PRO A 91 25.87 -8.57 -6.18
CA PRO A 91 27.17 -8.09 -6.68
C PRO A 91 28.32 -9.10 -6.53
N LEU A 92 28.14 -10.18 -5.76
CA LEU A 92 29.17 -11.18 -5.46
C LEU A 92 29.12 -12.38 -6.41
N THR A 93 27.93 -12.76 -6.87
CA THR A 93 27.76 -13.86 -7.81
C THR A 93 28.05 -13.44 -9.25
N LYS A 94 28.62 -14.36 -10.03
CA LYS A 94 28.78 -14.25 -11.50
C LYS A 94 27.87 -15.21 -12.25
N ASN A 95 27.12 -16.05 -11.54
CA ASN A 95 26.26 -17.05 -12.12
C ASN A 95 24.96 -16.39 -12.62
N THR A 96 24.71 -16.50 -13.92
CA THR A 96 23.54 -15.87 -14.57
C THR A 96 22.22 -16.48 -14.10
N ASP A 97 22.21 -17.76 -13.75
CA ASP A 97 21.01 -18.43 -13.23
C ASP A 97 20.68 -17.90 -11.83
N THR A 98 21.70 -17.75 -10.97
CA THR A 98 21.54 -17.14 -9.62
C THR A 98 21.03 -15.71 -9.73
N LEU A 99 21.60 -14.90 -10.64
CA LEU A 99 21.14 -13.52 -10.87
C LEU A 99 19.68 -13.46 -11.35
N SER A 100 19.28 -14.39 -12.21
CA SER A 100 17.90 -14.48 -12.70
C SER A 100 16.92 -14.88 -11.61
N LEU A 101 17.33 -15.81 -10.74
CA LEU A 101 16.57 -16.22 -9.57
C LEU A 101 16.41 -15.07 -8.56
N ILE A 102 17.49 -14.32 -8.29
CA ILE A 102 17.46 -13.11 -7.46
C ILE A 102 16.46 -12.11 -8.03
N ALA A 103 16.56 -11.77 -9.32
CA ALA A 103 15.70 -10.78 -9.94
C ALA A 103 14.21 -11.17 -9.90
N THR A 104 13.92 -12.46 -10.15
CA THR A 104 12.55 -13.00 -10.08
C THR A 104 12.01 -12.93 -8.65
N THR A 105 12.83 -13.32 -7.68
CA THR A 105 12.47 -13.29 -6.25
C THR A 105 12.22 -11.87 -5.77
N GLU A 106 13.12 -10.93 -6.08
CA GLU A 106 12.97 -9.51 -5.73
C GLU A 106 11.69 -8.91 -6.33
N ALA A 107 11.41 -9.19 -7.60
CA ALA A 107 10.22 -8.67 -8.28
C ALA A 107 8.93 -9.21 -7.65
N ALA A 108 8.88 -10.52 -7.37
CA ALA A 108 7.74 -11.15 -6.71
C ALA A 108 7.50 -10.57 -5.31
N LEU A 109 8.53 -10.60 -4.45
CA LEU A 109 8.42 -10.15 -3.07
C LEU A 109 8.12 -8.64 -2.97
N SER A 110 8.68 -7.81 -3.86
CA SER A 110 8.37 -6.38 -3.90
C SER A 110 6.91 -6.11 -4.28
N SER A 111 6.38 -6.86 -5.25
CA SER A 111 4.96 -6.75 -5.64
C SER A 111 4.02 -7.17 -4.50
N GLU A 112 4.37 -8.24 -3.80
CA GLU A 112 3.63 -8.74 -2.63
C GLU A 112 3.68 -7.74 -1.47
N GLN A 113 4.85 -7.19 -1.15
CA GLN A 113 5.01 -6.15 -0.14
C GLN A 113 4.18 -4.90 -0.46
N SER A 114 4.15 -4.46 -1.72
CA SER A 114 3.32 -3.34 -2.14
C SER A 114 1.83 -3.63 -1.91
N SER A 115 1.38 -4.83 -2.27
CA SER A 115 -0.01 -5.27 -2.08
C SER A 115 -0.40 -5.34 -0.60
N LEU A 116 0.45 -5.92 0.25
CA LEU A 116 0.24 -6.02 1.69
C LEU A 116 0.31 -4.65 2.39
N SER A 117 1.25 -3.80 1.99
CA SER A 117 1.36 -2.43 2.49
C SER A 117 0.10 -1.63 2.20
N ASN A 118 -0.40 -1.71 0.95
CA ASN A 118 -1.65 -1.05 0.54
C ASN A 118 -2.86 -1.59 1.31
N TYR A 119 -2.93 -2.90 1.53
CA TYR A 119 -3.96 -3.52 2.35
C TYR A 119 -3.92 -3.01 3.78
N LEU A 120 -2.76 -3.01 4.43
CA LEU A 120 -2.60 -2.52 5.80
C LEU A 120 -2.95 -1.03 5.92
N ALA A 121 -2.49 -0.20 4.98
CA ALA A 121 -2.79 1.23 4.95
C ALA A 121 -4.29 1.49 4.82
N THR A 122 -4.99 0.72 3.96
CA THR A 122 -6.46 0.81 3.81
C THR A 122 -7.19 0.38 5.08
N ASN A 123 -6.60 -0.51 5.88
CA ASN A 123 -7.14 -0.97 7.16
C ASN A 123 -6.65 -0.14 8.37
N GLY A 124 -5.97 0.99 8.14
CA GLY A 124 -5.56 1.94 9.18
C GLY A 124 -4.21 1.65 9.84
N THR A 125 -3.50 0.61 9.41
CA THR A 125 -2.18 0.25 9.93
C THR A 125 -1.09 0.79 9.00
N LYS A 126 -0.18 1.60 9.54
CA LYS A 126 1.04 2.02 8.83
C LYS A 126 2.20 1.11 9.20
N VAL A 127 2.93 0.65 8.18
CA VAL A 127 4.14 -0.14 8.37
C VAL A 127 5.33 0.82 8.55
N GLY A 128 5.99 0.76 9.69
CA GLY A 128 7.20 1.50 9.98
C GLY A 128 8.46 0.74 9.54
N VAL A 129 9.57 1.46 9.37
CA VAL A 129 10.87 0.86 9.02
C VAL A 129 11.31 -0.17 10.08
N LYS A 130 11.08 0.12 11.36
CA LYS A 130 11.43 -0.78 12.47
C LYS A 130 10.69 -2.12 12.38
N ASP A 131 9.46 -2.10 11.88
CA ASP A 131 8.63 -3.30 11.77
C ASP A 131 9.18 -4.26 10.71
N LEU A 132 9.87 -3.73 9.70
CA LEU A 132 10.48 -4.51 8.62
C LEU A 132 11.82 -5.14 9.01
N THR A 133 12.41 -4.73 10.14
CA THR A 133 13.72 -5.22 10.59
C THR A 133 13.66 -6.40 11.57
N LEU A 134 12.47 -6.93 11.86
CA LEU A 134 12.26 -7.99 12.85
C LEU A 134 13.03 -9.28 12.54
N TYR A 135 13.17 -9.63 11.26
CA TYR A 135 13.81 -10.86 10.81
C TYR A 135 15.22 -10.68 10.27
N LEU A 136 15.86 -9.52 10.49
CA LEU A 136 17.25 -9.32 10.10
C LEU A 136 18.16 -10.37 10.76
N ASP A 137 18.89 -11.14 9.96
CA ASP A 137 19.79 -12.18 10.45
C ASP A 137 21.23 -11.96 9.98
N LYS A 138 22.07 -11.48 10.91
CA LYS A 138 23.51 -11.35 10.67
C LYS A 138 24.23 -12.68 10.46
N THR A 139 23.69 -13.78 10.97
CA THR A 139 24.26 -15.12 10.76
C THR A 139 24.24 -15.50 9.28
N SER A 140 23.20 -15.05 8.56
CA SER A 140 23.09 -15.25 7.13
C SER A 140 24.16 -14.45 6.37
N ASP A 141 24.47 -13.24 6.82
CA ASP A 141 25.55 -12.42 6.24
C ASP A 141 26.92 -13.11 6.38
N ASP A 142 27.23 -13.61 7.58
CA ASP A 142 28.48 -14.31 7.86
C ASP A 142 28.61 -15.58 6.98
N LYS A 143 27.50 -16.32 6.80
CA LYS A 143 27.46 -17.51 5.93
C LYS A 143 27.70 -17.16 4.47
N ILE A 144 27.08 -16.08 3.96
CA ILE A 144 27.27 -15.63 2.58
C ILE A 144 28.71 -15.15 2.36
N GLN A 145 29.28 -14.41 3.31
CA GLN A 145 30.66 -13.95 3.23
C GLN A 145 31.64 -15.14 3.24
N ALA A 146 31.46 -16.09 4.16
CA ALA A 146 32.26 -17.31 4.19
C ALA A 146 32.11 -18.11 2.89
N ALA A 147 30.90 -18.19 2.34
CA ALA A 147 30.66 -18.94 1.12
C ALA A 147 31.31 -18.31 -0.12
N THR A 148 31.37 -16.97 -0.14
CA THR A 148 32.09 -16.21 -1.17
C THR A 148 33.58 -16.55 -1.13
N GLN A 149 34.18 -16.66 0.06
CA GLN A 149 35.61 -16.99 0.22
C GLN A 149 35.92 -18.45 -0.14
N ASN A 150 34.94 -19.35 0.03
CA ASN A 150 35.09 -20.79 -0.23
C ASN A 150 34.58 -21.22 -1.61
N ASN A 151 34.28 -20.27 -2.50
CA ASN A 151 33.82 -20.52 -3.87
C ASN A 151 32.56 -21.41 -3.95
N ASN A 152 31.66 -21.30 -2.97
CA ASN A 152 30.40 -22.04 -2.89
C ASN A 152 29.21 -21.09 -2.62
N LEU A 153 29.33 -19.83 -3.02
CA LEU A 153 28.32 -18.77 -2.85
C LEU A 153 26.95 -19.18 -3.41
N ASP A 154 26.90 -19.61 -4.66
CA ASP A 154 25.62 -19.88 -5.36
C ASP A 154 24.83 -21.02 -4.72
N SER A 155 25.50 -22.12 -4.37
CA SER A 155 24.84 -23.25 -3.71
C SER A 155 24.42 -22.90 -2.28
N THR A 156 25.24 -22.14 -1.55
CA THR A 156 24.90 -21.65 -0.21
C THR A 156 23.70 -20.71 -0.25
N TYR A 157 23.67 -19.78 -1.20
CA TYR A 157 22.55 -18.86 -1.39
C TYR A 157 21.28 -19.60 -1.81
N ALA A 158 21.36 -20.55 -2.74
CA ALA A 158 20.20 -21.34 -3.16
C ALA A 158 19.57 -22.10 -1.98
N LYS A 159 20.41 -22.68 -1.10
CA LYS A 159 19.94 -23.32 0.14
C LYS A 159 19.28 -22.32 1.09
N TYR A 160 19.95 -21.20 1.36
CA TYR A 160 19.39 -20.12 2.17
C TYR A 160 18.03 -19.65 1.65
N LEU A 161 17.94 -19.36 0.35
CA LEU A 161 16.73 -18.83 -0.27
C LEU A 161 15.59 -19.85 -0.20
N LYS A 162 15.88 -21.13 -0.45
CA LYS A 162 14.89 -22.21 -0.30
C LYS A 162 14.34 -22.29 1.12
N ASP A 163 15.21 -22.28 2.12
CA ASP A 163 14.80 -22.36 3.53
C ASP A 163 13.95 -21.16 3.95
N GLN A 164 14.31 -19.96 3.50
CA GLN A 164 13.55 -18.74 3.79
C GLN A 164 12.21 -18.71 3.05
N LEU A 165 12.15 -19.11 1.77
CA LEU A 165 10.91 -19.18 1.02
C LEU A 165 9.95 -20.25 1.56
N ASN A 166 10.45 -21.39 2.04
CA ASN A 166 9.63 -22.38 2.73
C ASN A 166 9.05 -21.84 4.04
N SER A 167 9.87 -21.13 4.82
CA SER A 167 9.43 -20.46 6.05
C SER A 167 8.37 -19.38 5.75
N TYR A 168 8.59 -18.60 4.70
CA TYR A 168 7.66 -17.59 4.22
C TYR A 168 6.34 -18.19 3.74
N LEU A 169 6.39 -19.24 2.92
CA LEU A 169 5.22 -19.98 2.44
C LEU A 169 4.39 -20.55 3.59
N SER A 170 5.02 -21.17 4.59
CA SER A 170 4.34 -21.67 5.79
C SER A 170 3.63 -20.54 6.54
N GLN A 171 4.27 -19.37 6.66
CA GLN A 171 3.64 -18.21 7.26
C GLN A 171 2.50 -17.63 6.42
N LEU A 172 2.64 -17.60 5.10
CA LEU A 172 1.56 -17.20 4.18
C LEU A 172 0.34 -18.10 4.36
N GLN A 173 0.54 -19.42 4.35
CA GLN A 173 -0.52 -20.41 4.52
C GLN A 173 -1.20 -20.31 5.89
N SER A 174 -0.43 -20.10 6.97
CA SER A 174 -1.00 -19.93 8.31
C SER A 174 -1.78 -18.62 8.45
N THR A 175 -1.30 -17.53 7.85
CA THR A 175 -2.00 -16.24 7.80
C THR A 175 -3.26 -16.34 6.94
N HIS A 176 -3.21 -17.05 5.82
CA HIS A 176 -4.33 -17.25 4.89
C HIS A 176 -5.52 -17.96 5.56
N LYS A 177 -5.26 -18.94 6.44
CA LYS A 177 -6.32 -19.66 7.18
C LYS A 177 -7.22 -18.75 8.01
N VAL A 178 -6.68 -17.64 8.52
CA VAL A 178 -7.39 -16.69 9.38
C VAL A 178 -7.71 -15.37 8.68
N ALA A 179 -7.31 -15.20 7.41
CA ALA A 179 -7.45 -13.96 6.68
C ALA A 179 -8.91 -13.66 6.26
N GLY A 180 -9.25 -12.37 6.22
CA GLY A 180 -10.51 -11.90 5.63
C GLY A 180 -10.48 -12.00 4.09
N LYS A 181 -11.66 -11.93 3.45
CA LYS A 181 -11.83 -12.14 2.00
C LYS A 181 -10.84 -11.34 1.13
N ASN A 182 -10.64 -10.06 1.42
CA ASN A 182 -9.75 -9.20 0.63
C ASN A 182 -8.27 -9.57 0.83
N ALA A 183 -7.86 -9.91 2.06
CA ALA A 183 -6.51 -10.37 2.34
C ALA A 183 -6.23 -11.74 1.72
N LYS A 184 -7.22 -12.64 1.66
CA LYS A 184 -7.06 -13.96 1.03
C LYS A 184 -6.59 -13.88 -0.41
N VAL A 185 -7.19 -13.01 -1.22
CA VAL A 185 -6.78 -12.81 -2.63
C VAL A 185 -5.31 -12.39 -2.74
N ILE A 186 -4.84 -11.50 -1.83
CA ILE A 186 -3.45 -11.06 -1.81
C ILE A 186 -2.53 -12.24 -1.43
N LEU A 187 -2.93 -13.02 -0.43
CA LEU A 187 -2.17 -14.16 0.05
C LEU A 187 -2.16 -15.32 -0.95
N ASP A 188 -3.24 -15.57 -1.68
CA ASP A 188 -3.31 -16.60 -2.74
C ASP A 188 -2.29 -16.31 -3.84
N ASN A 189 -2.21 -15.05 -4.28
CA ASN A 189 -1.20 -14.63 -5.26
C ASN A 189 0.22 -14.80 -4.71
N ALA A 190 0.46 -14.41 -3.46
CA ALA A 190 1.77 -14.57 -2.81
C ALA A 190 2.17 -16.04 -2.63
N ILE A 191 1.22 -16.90 -2.25
CA ILE A 191 1.42 -18.36 -2.15
C ILE A 191 1.82 -18.92 -3.50
N SER A 192 1.03 -18.64 -4.55
CA SER A 192 1.30 -19.17 -5.89
C SER A 192 2.64 -18.68 -6.46
N SER A 193 2.96 -17.41 -6.26
CA SER A 193 4.25 -16.80 -6.61
C SER A 193 5.41 -17.47 -5.88
N THR A 194 5.31 -17.63 -4.56
CA THR A 194 6.33 -18.30 -3.74
C THR A 194 6.53 -19.77 -4.13
N GLU A 195 5.44 -20.51 -4.36
CA GLU A 195 5.50 -21.89 -4.85
C GLU A 195 6.17 -21.99 -6.23
N THR A 196 5.90 -21.04 -7.12
CA THR A 196 6.53 -20.98 -8.44
C THR A 196 8.04 -20.79 -8.32
N ILE A 197 8.50 -19.89 -7.45
CA ILE A 197 9.93 -19.66 -7.21
C ILE A 197 10.58 -20.90 -6.60
N LEU A 198 9.94 -21.51 -5.59
CA LEU A 198 10.42 -22.75 -4.95
C LEU A 198 10.59 -23.91 -5.92
N ASN A 199 9.73 -23.99 -6.94
CA ASN A 199 9.79 -25.01 -8.00
C ASN A 199 10.79 -24.66 -9.12
N SER A 200 11.54 -23.56 -9.01
CA SER A 200 12.59 -23.24 -9.98
C SER A 200 13.68 -24.33 -9.99
N PRO A 201 14.35 -24.57 -11.13
CA PRO A 201 15.37 -25.62 -11.24
C PRO A 201 16.50 -25.49 -10.23
N LEU A 202 16.96 -24.26 -9.96
CA LEU A 202 18.04 -23.99 -9.01
C LEU A 202 17.66 -24.36 -7.57
N LEU A 203 16.45 -24.02 -7.13
CA LEU A 203 16.00 -24.32 -5.76
C LEU A 203 15.57 -25.78 -5.61
N SER A 204 15.06 -26.40 -6.67
CA SER A 204 14.74 -27.83 -6.70
C SER A 204 16.00 -28.69 -6.51
N ALA A 205 17.13 -28.26 -7.07
CA ALA A 205 18.42 -28.93 -6.95
C ALA A 205 19.17 -28.66 -5.62
N ALA A 206 18.82 -27.60 -4.89
CA ALA A 206 19.46 -27.26 -3.62
C ALA A 206 19.03 -28.22 -2.49
N GLN A 207 20.00 -28.91 -1.87
CA GLN A 207 19.84 -29.83 -0.73
C GLN A 207 20.37 -29.24 0.58
#